data_AF-A0A8S1VYH5-F1
#
_entry.id   AF-A0A8S1VYH5-F1
#
_cell.length_a   1.000
_cell.length_b   1.000
_cell.length_c   1.000
_cell.angle_alpha   90.00
_cell.angle_beta   90.00
_cell.angle_gamma   90.00
#
_symmetry.space_group_name_H-M   'P 1'
#
loop_
_entity.id
_entity.type
_entity.pdbx_description
1 polymer ?
#
loop_
_entity_poly.entity_id
_entity_poly.type
_entity_poly.pdbx_seq_one_letter_code
_entity_poly.pdbx_strand_id
1 'polypeptide(L)'
;MFNKHPKIHKILQDNFEIFPENYLVQPQQMDEGIEQYHKYLEQICNQTSKEEKKTKNKNPWTDEERRLFKQAIKEGSSKDWKAMAAIIKTRSPPQVRSYYQKYMKKKRQKLKSENKNE
;
A
#
# COMPACT_ATOMS: atom_id res chain seq x y z
N MET A 1 -6.37 3.18 -29.94
CA MET A 1 -7.27 4.00 -29.10
C MET A 1 -7.33 3.38 -27.71
N PHE A 2 -7.14 4.20 -26.69
CA PHE A 2 -6.63 3.83 -25.37
C PHE A 2 -7.39 2.69 -24.66
N ASN A 3 -6.59 1.77 -24.09
CA ASN A 3 -7.03 0.63 -23.31
C ASN A 3 -8.02 1.05 -22.22
N LYS A 4 -9.29 0.64 -22.37
CA LYS A 4 -10.33 0.76 -21.35
C LYS A 4 -9.97 -0.17 -20.20
N HIS A 5 -9.15 0.32 -19.28
CA HIS A 5 -8.80 -0.42 -18.07
C HIS A 5 -10.05 -0.51 -17.18
N PRO A 6 -10.55 -1.71 -16.82
CA PRO A 6 -11.87 -1.92 -16.21
C PRO A 6 -12.06 -1.24 -14.85
N LYS A 7 -10.97 -0.84 -14.18
CA LYS A 7 -11.03 -0.07 -12.93
C LYS A 7 -11.48 1.39 -13.11
N ILE A 8 -11.28 1.97 -14.30
CA ILE A 8 -11.66 3.36 -14.59
C ILE A 8 -13.18 3.45 -14.78
N HIS A 9 -13.79 2.42 -15.39
CA HIS A 9 -15.23 2.37 -15.63
C HIS A 9 -16.05 2.26 -14.34
N LYS A 10 -15.51 1.63 -13.29
CA LYS A 10 -16.21 1.44 -12.02
C LYS A 10 -16.25 2.71 -11.16
N ILE A 11 -15.24 3.57 -11.25
CA ILE A 11 -15.21 4.86 -10.54
C ILE A 11 -16.22 5.86 -11.16
N LEU A 12 -16.51 5.72 -12.46
CA LEU A 12 -17.42 6.58 -13.19
C LEU A 12 -18.90 6.20 -13.04
N GLN A 13 -19.21 5.03 -12.49
CA GLN A 13 -20.60 4.59 -12.27
C GLN A 13 -21.14 4.94 -10.87
N ASP A 14 -20.29 5.11 -9.87
CA ASP A 14 -20.74 5.38 -8.49
C ASP A 14 -20.70 6.87 -8.10
N ASN A 15 -20.19 7.76 -8.97
CA ASN A 15 -20.14 9.21 -8.76
C ASN A 15 -20.93 9.99 -9.83
N PHE A 16 -21.99 9.39 -10.36
CA PHE A 16 -22.86 10.03 -11.35
C PHE A 16 -23.99 10.80 -10.67
N GLU A 17 -23.67 11.71 -9.75
CA GLU A 17 -24.71 12.59 -9.19
C GLU A 17 -24.17 13.91 -8.64
N ILE A 18 -23.19 14.53 -9.30
CA ILE A 18 -23.02 15.99 -9.22
C ILE A 18 -22.56 16.52 -10.59
N PHE A 19 -23.43 16.42 -11.59
CA PHE A 19 -23.42 17.40 -12.67
C PHE A 19 -24.56 18.35 -12.38
N PRO A 20 -24.31 19.56 -11.84
CA PRO A 20 -25.37 20.55 -11.68
C PRO A 20 -25.94 20.85 -13.06
N GLU A 21 -27.27 20.86 -13.14
CA GLU A 21 -28.11 20.84 -14.35
C GLU A 21 -28.04 22.11 -15.21
N ASN A 22 -26.88 22.76 -15.28
CA ASN A 22 -26.68 24.00 -16.01
C ASN A 22 -25.42 24.02 -16.90
N TYR A 23 -24.89 22.86 -17.29
CA TYR A 23 -23.71 22.75 -18.15
C TYR A 23 -24.05 22.24 -19.56
N LEU A 24 -24.88 22.98 -20.29
CA LEU A 24 -24.76 23.03 -21.76
C LEU A 24 -23.71 24.08 -22.11
N VAL A 25 -22.44 23.74 -21.87
CA VAL A 25 -21.32 24.61 -22.25
C VAL A 25 -20.97 24.41 -23.71
N GLN A 26 -20.96 25.53 -24.44
CA GLN A 26 -20.63 25.61 -25.85
C GLN A 26 -19.17 25.16 -26.10
N PRO A 27 -18.89 24.49 -27.24
CA PRO A 27 -17.61 23.84 -27.54
C PRO A 27 -16.40 24.78 -27.77
N GLN A 28 -16.45 26.03 -27.32
CA GLN A 28 -15.45 27.06 -27.60
C GLN A 28 -14.59 27.46 -26.38
N GLN A 29 -14.82 26.87 -25.21
CA GLN A 29 -14.05 27.14 -23.97
C GLN A 29 -13.44 25.86 -23.36
N MET A 30 -13.18 24.85 -24.20
CA MET A 30 -12.80 23.50 -23.76
C MET A 30 -11.34 23.40 -23.25
N ASP A 31 -10.48 24.38 -23.55
CA ASP A 31 -9.04 24.25 -23.27
C ASP A 31 -8.68 24.60 -21.81
N GLU A 32 -9.32 25.60 -21.21
CA GLU A 32 -9.01 26.04 -19.83
C GLU A 32 -9.58 25.09 -18.76
N GLY A 33 -10.77 24.54 -18.99
CA GLY A 33 -11.42 23.62 -18.06
C GLY A 33 -10.72 22.27 -17.96
N ILE A 34 -10.18 21.77 -19.09
CA ILE A 34 -9.39 20.53 -19.12
C ILE A 34 -8.06 20.73 -18.39
N GLU A 35 -7.40 21.88 -18.57
CA GLU A 35 -6.13 22.18 -17.90
C GLU A 35 -6.30 22.33 -16.38
N GLN A 36 -7.38 22.99 -15.94
CA GLN A 36 -7.73 23.06 -14.52
C GLN A 36 -7.99 21.68 -13.91
N TYR A 37 -8.70 20.80 -14.63
CA TYR A 37 -8.94 19.43 -14.20
C TYR A 37 -7.65 18.59 -14.17
N HIS A 38 -6.78 18.74 -15.17
CA HIS A 38 -5.48 18.07 -15.20
C HIS A 38 -4.59 18.49 -14.02
N LYS A 39 -4.57 19.80 -13.71
CA LYS A 39 -3.86 20.37 -12.55
C LYS A 39 -4.42 19.87 -11.22
N TYR A 40 -5.75 19.75 -11.10
CA TYR A 40 -6.41 19.16 -9.93
C TYR A 40 -6.02 17.69 -9.73
N LEU A 41 -6.02 16.89 -10.80
CA LEU A 41 -5.59 15.49 -10.74
C LEU A 41 -4.10 15.34 -10.37
N GLU A 42 -3.23 16.22 -10.88
CA GLU A 42 -1.81 16.23 -10.56
C GLU A 42 -1.54 16.57 -9.09
N GLN A 43 -2.30 17.49 -8.50
CA GLN A 43 -2.24 17.82 -7.08
C GLN A 43 -2.61 16.63 -6.19
N ILE A 44 -3.68 15.89 -6.55
CA ILE A 44 -4.10 14.69 -5.83
C ILE A 44 -3.02 13.61 -5.87
N CYS A 45 -2.42 13.36 -7.04
CA CYS A 45 -1.38 12.33 -7.18
C CYS A 45 -0.08 12.69 -6.43
N ASN A 46 0.26 13.97 -6.35
CA ASN A 46 1.44 14.43 -5.60
C ASN A 46 1.24 14.37 -4.07
N GLN A 47 0.01 14.49 -3.58
CA GLN A 47 -0.32 14.33 -2.16
C GLN A 47 -0.23 12.87 -1.71
N THR A 48 -0.79 11.94 -2.48
CA THR A 48 -0.69 10.49 -2.18
C THR A 48 0.77 10.00 -2.23
N SER A 49 1.56 10.50 -3.18
CA SER A 49 2.99 10.18 -3.30
C SER A 49 3.85 10.69 -2.13
N LYS A 50 3.46 11.79 -1.47
CA LYS A 50 4.17 12.33 -0.30
C LYS A 50 3.90 11.51 0.97
N GLU A 51 2.71 10.97 1.13
CA GLU A 51 2.37 10.08 2.24
C GLU A 51 3.02 8.70 2.08
N GLU A 52 3.06 8.17 0.86
CA GLU A 52 3.73 6.89 0.57
C GLU A 52 5.26 6.94 0.78
N LYS A 53 5.90 8.09 0.50
CA LYS A 53 7.37 8.26 0.61
C LYS A 53 7.89 8.19 2.05
N LYS A 54 7.04 8.35 3.08
CA LYS A 54 7.43 8.14 4.48
C LYS A 54 7.68 6.66 4.84
N THR A 55 7.35 5.70 3.96
CA THR A 55 7.37 4.26 4.30
C THR A 55 8.54 3.46 3.73
N LYS A 56 9.53 4.10 3.09
CA LYS A 56 10.79 3.42 2.73
C LYS A 56 11.77 3.47 3.91
N ASN A 57 11.37 2.92 5.06
CA ASN A 57 12.28 2.67 6.17
C ASN A 57 13.34 1.65 5.71
N LYS A 58 14.47 2.16 5.21
CA LYS A 58 15.67 1.38 4.86
C LYS A 58 16.48 0.94 6.09
N ASN A 59 16.10 1.43 7.27
CA ASN A 59 16.81 1.13 8.51
C ASN A 59 16.72 -0.37 8.84
N PRO A 60 17.76 -0.96 9.44
CA PRO A 60 17.72 -2.34 9.90
C PRO A 60 16.58 -2.55 10.91
N TRP A 61 16.10 -3.80 11.04
CA TRP A 61 15.10 -4.13 12.04
C TRP A 61 15.66 -3.86 13.44
N THR A 62 14.91 -3.21 14.33
CA THR A 62 15.31 -2.97 15.72
C THR A 62 14.91 -4.15 16.63
N ASP A 63 15.43 -4.21 17.85
CA ASP A 63 15.03 -5.24 18.81
C ASP A 63 13.56 -5.17 19.20
N GLU A 64 13.03 -3.96 19.34
CA GLU A 64 11.62 -3.76 19.67
C GLU A 64 10.72 -4.23 18.52
N GLU A 65 11.05 -3.87 17.27
CA GLU A 65 10.31 -4.36 16.09
C GLU A 65 10.35 -5.90 16.01
N ARG A 66 11.50 -6.52 16.31
CA ARG A 66 11.64 -7.97 16.35
C ARG A 66 10.79 -8.61 17.44
N ARG A 67 10.71 -7.99 18.61
CA ARG A 67 9.91 -8.47 19.76
C ARG A 67 8.43 -8.47 19.39
N LEU A 68 7.93 -7.34 18.87
CA LEU A 68 6.55 -7.20 18.38
C LEU A 68 6.24 -8.21 17.27
N PHE A 69 7.17 -8.39 16.33
CA PHE A 69 7.01 -9.38 15.26
C PHE A 69 6.84 -10.81 15.80
N LYS A 70 7.66 -11.22 16.77
CA LYS A 70 7.54 -12.55 17.40
C LYS A 70 6.23 -12.71 18.18
N GLN A 71 5.83 -11.67 18.90
CA GLN A 71 4.56 -11.64 19.63
C GLN A 71 3.38 -11.82 18.67
N ALA A 72 3.33 -11.06 17.58
CA ALA A 72 2.27 -11.15 16.59
C ALA A 72 2.19 -12.56 15.93
N ILE A 73 3.32 -13.24 15.72
CA ILE A 73 3.33 -14.64 15.27
C ILE A 73 2.67 -15.55 16.31
N LYS A 74 3.02 -15.40 17.59
CA LYS A 74 2.50 -16.20 18.71
C LYS A 74 0.99 -16.01 18.89
N GLU A 75 0.50 -14.79 18.68
CA GLU A 75 -0.91 -14.43 18.75
C GLU A 75 -1.74 -14.93 17.55
N GLY A 76 -1.14 -15.64 16.59
CA GLY A 76 -1.87 -16.26 15.47
C GLY A 76 -1.99 -15.37 14.23
N SER A 77 -1.42 -14.16 14.22
CA SER A 77 -1.42 -13.25 13.06
C SER A 77 -0.46 -13.70 11.94
N SER A 78 -0.09 -14.98 11.87
CA SER A 78 0.96 -15.52 10.99
C SER A 78 0.64 -15.41 9.49
N LYS A 79 -0.56 -14.99 9.10
CA LYS A 79 -0.98 -14.76 7.70
C LYS A 79 -1.49 -13.34 7.41
N ASP A 80 -1.63 -12.49 8.44
CA ASP A 80 -2.21 -11.15 8.32
C ASP A 80 -1.14 -10.05 8.38
N TRP A 81 -0.44 -9.87 7.26
CA TRP A 81 0.66 -8.89 7.17
C TRP A 81 0.22 -7.46 7.47
N LYS A 82 -1.04 -7.12 7.19
CA LYS A 82 -1.61 -5.81 7.51
C LYS A 82 -1.76 -5.61 9.02
N ALA A 83 -2.28 -6.62 9.73
CA ALA A 83 -2.40 -6.60 11.18
C ALA A 83 -1.01 -6.55 11.84
N MET A 84 -0.07 -7.36 11.37
CA MET A 84 1.31 -7.34 11.87
C MET A 84 1.99 -5.98 11.64
N ALA A 85 1.80 -5.37 10.46
CA ALA A 85 2.31 -4.03 10.16
C ALA A 85 1.69 -2.96 11.06
N ALA A 86 0.39 -3.08 11.38
CA ALA A 86 -0.30 -2.17 12.31
C ALA A 86 0.26 -2.27 13.74
N ILE A 87 0.64 -3.47 14.19
CA ILE A 87 1.28 -3.68 15.50
C ILE A 87 2.69 -3.06 15.52
N ILE A 88 3.48 -3.27 14.46
CA ILE A 88 4.87 -2.79 14.39
C ILE A 88 4.94 -1.27 14.11
N LYS A 89 3.93 -0.70 13.44
CA LYS A 89 3.74 0.73 13.08
C LYS A 89 4.79 1.32 12.13
N THR A 90 6.04 0.87 12.20
CA THR A 90 7.19 1.40 11.46
C THR A 90 7.48 0.67 10.16
N ARG A 91 6.83 -0.48 9.90
CA ARG A 91 7.10 -1.33 8.73
C ARG A 91 5.85 -1.56 7.91
N SER A 92 5.99 -1.54 6.59
CA SER A 92 4.88 -1.78 5.68
C SER A 92 4.58 -3.28 5.55
N PRO A 93 3.34 -3.67 5.22
CA PRO A 93 2.97 -5.09 5.08
C PRO A 93 3.89 -5.90 4.14
N PRO A 94 4.35 -5.36 2.98
CA PRO A 94 5.34 -6.05 2.14
C PRO A 94 6.70 -6.27 2.83
N GLN A 95 7.17 -5.32 3.64
CA GLN A 95 8.40 -5.46 4.42
C GLN A 95 8.26 -6.54 5.48
N VAL A 96 7.13 -6.57 6.18
CA VAL A 96 6.81 -7.60 7.18
C VAL A 96 6.79 -8.99 6.54
N ARG A 97 6.12 -9.15 5.39
CA ARG A 97 6.09 -10.42 4.64
C ARG A 97 7.51 -10.88 4.26
N SER A 98 8.32 -9.97 3.72
CA SER A 98 9.70 -10.27 3.32
C SER A 98 10.56 -10.70 4.51
N TYR A 99 10.38 -10.02 5.65
CA TYR A 99 11.06 -10.37 6.90
C TYR A 99 10.62 -11.74 7.43
N TYR A 100 9.32 -12.03 7.39
CA TYR A 100 8.76 -13.32 7.79
C TYR A 100 9.33 -14.49 6.99
N GLN A 101 9.43 -14.36 5.67
CA GLN A 101 10.05 -15.39 4.83
C GLN A 101 11.50 -15.68 5.24
N LYS A 102 12.30 -14.63 5.47
CA LYS A 102 13.68 -14.78 5.95
C LYS A 102 13.74 -15.42 7.33
N TYR A 103 12.85 -15.00 8.23
CA TYR A 103 12.74 -15.57 9.58
C TYR A 103 12.43 -17.06 9.55
N MET A 104 11.46 -17.49 8.73
CA MET A 104 11.09 -18.91 8.61
C MET A 104 12.20 -19.76 8.00
N LYS A 105 12.95 -19.24 7.01
CA LYS A 105 14.13 -19.92 6.47
C LYS A 105 15.18 -20.17 7.56
N LYS A 106 15.48 -19.14 8.38
CA LYS A 106 16.41 -19.25 9.52
C LYS A 106 15.91 -20.24 10.57
N LYS A 107 14.63 -20.17 10.94
CA LYS A 107 14.01 -21.08 11.92
C LYS A 107 14.15 -22.54 11.47
N ARG A 108 13.87 -22.83 10.20
CA ARG A 108 14.02 -24.18 9.63
C ARG A 108 15.47 -24.67 9.60
N GLN A 109 16.43 -23.79 9.32
CA GLN A 109 17.85 -24.14 9.34
C GLN A 109 18.32 -24.50 10.76
N LYS A 110 17.90 -23.73 11.77
CA LYS A 110 18.24 -23.99 13.19
C LYS A 110 17.73 -25.34 13.67
N LEU A 111 16.49 -25.68 13.33
CA LEU A 111 15.90 -26.98 13.67
C LEU A 111 16.66 -28.16 13.03
N LYS A 112 17.20 -27.98 11.82
CA LYS A 112 18.01 -29.01 11.16
C LYS A 112 19.38 -29.21 11.79
N SER A 113 20.00 -28.14 12.31
CA SER A 113 21.29 -28.25 13.00
C SER A 113 21.16 -28.87 14.39
N GLU A 114 20.02 -28.65 15.07
CA GLU A 114 19.77 -29.23 16.40
C GLU A 114 19.58 -30.76 16.29
N ASN A 115 18.81 -31.24 15.32
CA ASN A 115 18.57 -32.68 15.10
C ASN A 115 19.77 -33.49 14.55
N LYS A 116 20.91 -32.85 14.27
CA LYS A 116 22.11 -33.53 13.73
C LYS A 116 23.19 -33.77 14.80
N ASN A 117 22.98 -33.24 16.01
CA ASN A 117 23.90 -33.36 17.14
C ASN A 117 23.42 -34.38 18.18
N GLU A 118 22.44 -35.20 17.83
CA GLU A 118 21.87 -36.31 18.60
C GLU A 118 22.01 -37.58 17.76
#